data_AF-A0A060BYW4-F1
#
_entry.id   AF-A0A060BYW4-F1
#
_cell.length_a   1.000
_cell.length_b   1.000
_cell.length_c   1.000
_cell.angle_alpha   90.00
_cell.angle_beta   90.00
_cell.angle_gamma   90.00
#
_symmetry.space_group_name_H-M   'P 1'
#
loop_
_entity.id
_entity.type
_entity.pdbx_description
1 polymer ?
#
loop_
_entity_poly.entity_id
_entity_poly.type
_entity_poly.pdbx_seq_one_letter_code
_entity_poly.pdbx_strand_id
1 'polypeptide(L)'
;MQQAYADAGQPQHKVTEFIDDMAAAYAWADVVVCRSGALTVSEIAAAGLPALFVPFQHKDRQQYWNALPLEKAGAAKILRTTAVTVDAVARILASWDRET
;
A
#
# COMPACT_ATOMS: atom_id res chain seq x y z
N MET A 1 6.93 14.71 -10.63
CA MET A 1 7.16 13.64 -9.62
C MET A 1 8.53 13.03 -9.77
N GLN A 2 8.91 12.47 -10.92
CA GLN A 2 10.26 11.93 -11.14
C GLN A 2 11.38 12.94 -10.88
N GLN A 3 11.22 14.20 -11.33
CA GLN A 3 12.17 15.27 -11.03
C GLN A 3 12.32 15.52 -9.53
N ALA A 4 11.24 15.48 -8.75
CA ALA A 4 11.30 15.69 -7.30
C ALA A 4 12.09 14.58 -6.58
N TYR A 5 12.01 13.34 -7.06
CA TYR A 5 12.85 12.24 -6.55
C TYR A 5 14.32 12.42 -6.94
N ALA A 6 14.60 12.87 -8.17
CA ALA A 6 15.96 13.18 -8.60
C ALA A 6 16.57 14.33 -7.78
N ASP A 7 15.81 15.40 -7.54
CA ASP A 7 16.23 16.55 -6.73
C ASP A 7 16.46 16.16 -5.26
N ALA A 8 15.74 15.16 -4.76
CA ALA A 8 15.95 14.56 -3.45
C ALA A 8 17.13 13.56 -3.40
N GLY A 9 17.88 13.38 -4.50
CA GLY A 9 19.01 12.46 -4.59
C GLY A 9 18.60 10.98 -4.64
N GLN A 10 17.36 10.68 -5.03
CA GLN A 10 16.80 9.32 -5.09
C GLN A 10 16.36 8.92 -6.52
N PRO A 11 17.25 8.98 -7.53
CA PRO A 11 16.88 8.75 -8.93
C PRO A 11 16.54 7.28 -9.24
N GLN A 12 16.86 6.35 -8.34
CA GLN A 12 16.61 4.91 -8.52
C GLN A 12 15.14 4.51 -8.35
N HIS A 13 14.28 5.38 -7.82
CA HIS A 13 12.85 5.08 -7.69
C HIS A 13 12.14 5.19 -9.04
N LYS A 14 11.41 4.13 -9.41
CA LYS A 14 10.60 4.11 -10.61
C LYS A 14 9.27 4.84 -10.38
N VAL A 15 9.01 5.86 -11.20
CA VAL A 15 7.74 6.60 -11.21
C VAL A 15 7.11 6.44 -12.58
N THR A 16 5.90 5.90 -12.62
CA THR A 16 5.10 5.79 -13.85
C THR A 16 3.74 6.45 -13.63
N GLU A 17 3.15 6.98 -14.70
CA GLU A 17 1.82 7.60 -14.64
C GLU A 17 0.74 6.53 -14.41
N PHE A 18 0.86 5.41 -15.12
CA PHE A 18 0.02 4.23 -15.00
C PHE A 18 0.89 2.97 -14.92
N ILE A 19 0.28 1.89 -14.44
CA ILE A 19 0.86 0.55 -14.45
C ILE A 19 -0.11 -0.29 -15.28
N ASP A 20 0.27 -0.57 -16.53
CA ASP A 20 -0.60 -1.32 -17.45
C ASP A 20 -0.69 -2.81 -17.05
N ASP A 21 0.43 -3.38 -16.61
CA ASP A 21 0.52 -4.75 -16.12
C ASP A 21 0.60 -4.80 -14.59
N MET A 22 -0.58 -4.66 -13.95
CA MET A 22 -0.70 -4.76 -12.50
C MET A 22 -0.34 -6.15 -11.97
N ALA A 23 -0.53 -7.21 -12.77
CA ALA A 23 -0.20 -8.57 -12.35
C ALA A 23 1.33 -8.74 -12.22
N ALA A 24 2.09 -8.25 -13.19
CA ALA A 24 3.55 -8.23 -13.11
C ALA A 24 4.05 -7.34 -11.97
N ALA A 25 3.42 -6.18 -11.74
CA ALA A 25 3.78 -5.30 -10.64
C ALA A 25 3.53 -5.95 -9.27
N TYR A 26 2.39 -6.64 -9.10
CA TYR A 26 2.10 -7.40 -7.90
C TYR A 26 3.06 -8.57 -7.72
N ALA A 27 3.37 -9.33 -8.77
CA ALA A 27 4.33 -10.43 -8.68
C ALA A 27 5.75 -9.96 -8.29
N TRP A 28 6.12 -8.73 -8.67
CA TRP A 28 7.41 -8.14 -8.33
C TRP A 28 7.46 -7.55 -6.92
N ALA A 29 6.35 -7.00 -6.43
CA ALA A 29 6.33 -6.26 -5.17
C ALA A 29 6.39 -7.18 -3.94
N ASP A 30 7.17 -6.78 -2.93
CA ASP A 30 7.12 -7.42 -1.60
C ASP A 30 5.95 -6.90 -0.75
N VAL A 31 5.54 -5.64 -0.98
CA VAL A 31 4.47 -4.96 -0.23
C VAL A 31 3.79 -3.92 -1.11
N VAL A 32 2.49 -3.74 -0.91
CA VAL A 32 1.69 -2.70 -1.57
C VAL A 32 1.22 -1.64 -0.56
N VAL A 33 1.43 -0.36 -0.87
CA VAL A 33 0.85 0.77 -0.13
C VAL A 33 -0.19 1.44 -1.01
N CYS A 34 -1.48 1.34 -0.66
CA CYS A 34 -2.55 1.82 -1.53
C CYS A 34 -3.84 2.20 -0.78
N ARG A 35 -4.80 2.77 -1.51
CA ARG A 35 -6.19 2.91 -1.03
C ARG A 35 -6.86 1.53 -0.95
N SER A 36 -7.90 1.40 -0.15
CA SER A 36 -8.63 0.14 0.05
C SER A 36 -10.01 0.13 -0.61
N GLY A 37 -10.02 0.40 -1.92
CA GLY A 37 -11.19 0.14 -2.76
C GLY A 37 -11.54 -1.35 -2.77
N ALA A 38 -12.82 -1.70 -2.96
CA ALA A 38 -13.27 -3.09 -2.87
C ALA A 38 -12.54 -4.03 -3.85
N LEU A 39 -12.32 -3.58 -5.10
CA LEU A 39 -11.59 -4.34 -6.10
C LEU A 39 -10.11 -4.49 -5.73
N THR A 40 -9.45 -3.40 -5.34
CA THR A 40 -8.03 -3.42 -4.92
C THR A 40 -7.77 -4.37 -3.77
N VAL A 41 -8.65 -4.38 -2.76
CA VAL A 41 -8.54 -5.33 -1.64
C VAL A 41 -8.64 -6.78 -2.13
N SER A 42 -9.59 -7.07 -3.01
CA SER A 42 -9.76 -8.41 -3.59
C SER A 42 -8.55 -8.83 -4.44
N GLU A 43 -7.99 -7.93 -5.23
CA GLU A 43 -6.80 -8.18 -6.06
C GLU A 43 -5.58 -8.51 -5.19
N ILE A 44 -5.33 -7.71 -4.14
CA ILE A 44 -4.23 -7.94 -3.20
C ILE A 44 -4.39 -9.28 -2.47
N ALA A 45 -5.62 -9.60 -2.04
CA ALA A 45 -5.92 -10.88 -1.41
C ALA A 45 -5.64 -12.05 -2.37
N ALA A 46 -6.02 -11.93 -3.64
CA ALA A 46 -5.77 -12.94 -4.66
C ALA A 46 -4.29 -13.05 -5.03
N ALA A 47 -3.56 -11.94 -5.05
CA ALA A 47 -2.12 -11.90 -5.32
C ALA A 47 -1.28 -12.43 -4.14
N GLY A 48 -1.87 -12.55 -2.94
CA GLY A 48 -1.17 -13.04 -1.76
C GLY A 48 -0.12 -12.06 -1.21
N LEU A 49 -0.33 -10.76 -1.40
CA LEU A 49 0.64 -9.73 -1.01
C LEU A 49 0.30 -9.07 0.33
N PRO A 50 1.31 -8.79 1.17
CA PRO A 50 1.17 -7.86 2.29
C PRO A 50 0.79 -6.46 1.82
N ALA A 51 -0.12 -5.80 2.55
CA ALA A 51 -0.53 -4.44 2.22
C ALA A 51 -0.62 -3.50 3.41
N LEU A 52 -0.18 -2.25 3.19
CA LEU A 52 -0.46 -1.12 4.05
C LEU A 52 -1.59 -0.30 3.41
N PHE A 53 -2.80 -0.50 3.90
CA PHE A 53 -3.96 0.23 3.41
C PHE A 53 -4.05 1.62 4.04
N VAL A 54 -4.28 2.61 3.19
CA VAL A 54 -4.59 3.99 3.59
C VAL A 54 -6.00 4.34 3.14
N PRO A 55 -7.06 3.97 3.89
CA PRO A 55 -8.44 4.14 3.44
C PRO A 55 -8.78 5.59 3.17
N PHE A 56 -9.47 5.86 2.07
CA PHE A 56 -10.05 7.18 1.81
C PHE A 56 -11.05 7.56 2.91
N GLN A 57 -10.93 8.79 3.42
CA GLN A 57 -11.79 9.26 4.49
C GLN A 57 -13.14 9.72 3.91
N HIS A 58 -14.16 8.90 4.13
CA HIS A 58 -15.55 9.21 3.79
C HIS A 58 -16.47 8.92 4.99
N LYS A 59 -17.67 9.50 5.00
CA LYS A 59 -18.63 9.36 6.11
C LYS A 59 -18.91 7.90 6.46
N ASP A 60 -19.09 7.07 5.44
CA ASP A 60 -19.50 5.66 5.61
C ASP A 60 -18.33 4.71 5.87
N ARG A 61 -17.09 5.21 5.81
CA ARG A 61 -15.85 4.44 6.04
C ARG A 61 -15.76 3.13 5.21
N GLN A 62 -16.39 3.08 4.04
CA GLN A 62 -16.44 1.87 3.19
C GLN A 62 -15.05 1.25 2.96
N GLN A 63 -14.05 2.07 2.63
CA GLN A 63 -12.70 1.57 2.41
C GLN A 63 -12.04 0.99 3.67
N TYR A 64 -12.38 1.49 4.87
CA TYR A 64 -11.93 0.87 6.12
C TYR A 64 -12.53 -0.52 6.28
N TRP A 65 -13.83 -0.67 6.00
CA TRP A 65 -14.52 -1.95 6.09
C TRP A 65 -14.04 -2.96 5.07
N ASN A 66 -13.66 -2.52 3.86
CA ASN A 66 -13.06 -3.39 2.86
C ASN A 66 -11.71 -3.96 3.33
N ALA A 67 -10.86 -3.14 3.95
CA ALA A 67 -9.52 -3.56 4.39
C ALA A 67 -9.54 -4.40 5.68
N LEU A 68 -10.55 -4.20 6.54
CA LEU A 68 -10.60 -4.80 7.88
C LEU A 68 -10.48 -6.34 7.90
N PRO A 69 -11.08 -7.10 6.97
CA PRO A 69 -10.87 -8.55 6.91
C PRO A 69 -9.41 -8.96 6.72
N LEU A 70 -8.66 -8.29 5.84
CA LEU A 70 -7.23 -8.61 5.62
C LEU A 70 -6.37 -8.21 6.81
N GLU A 71 -6.67 -7.09 7.47
CA GLU A 71 -5.99 -6.71 8.70
C GLU A 71 -6.23 -7.75 9.82
N LYS A 72 -7.48 -8.20 9.98
CA LYS A 72 -7.82 -9.24 10.97
C LYS A 72 -7.17 -10.59 10.66
N ALA A 73 -6.95 -10.91 9.39
CA ALA A 73 -6.22 -12.10 8.97
C ALA A 73 -4.70 -11.97 9.14
N GLY A 74 -4.19 -10.80 9.54
CA GLY A 74 -2.75 -10.53 9.65
C GLY A 74 -2.05 -10.28 8.31
N ALA A 75 -2.80 -10.22 7.21
CA ALA A 75 -2.27 -10.02 5.86
C ALA A 75 -2.06 -8.54 5.50
N ALA A 76 -2.56 -7.61 6.32
CA ALA A 76 -2.45 -6.18 6.06
C ALA A 76 -2.43 -5.35 7.36
N LYS A 77 -2.09 -4.06 7.23
CA LYS A 77 -2.30 -3.03 8.26
C LYS A 77 -3.12 -1.89 7.69
N ILE A 78 -3.95 -1.26 8.52
CA ILE A 78 -4.74 -0.09 8.15
C ILE A 78 -4.17 1.17 8.84
N LEU A 79 -3.64 2.09 8.03
CA LEU A 79 -3.26 3.43 8.47
C LEU A 79 -4.33 4.43 8.02
N ARG A 80 -5.15 4.89 8.98
CA ARG A 80 -6.21 5.87 8.69
C ARG A 80 -5.61 7.16 8.14
N THR A 81 -6.24 7.76 7.12
CA THR A 81 -5.78 9.02 6.48
C THR A 81 -5.43 10.12 7.49
N THR A 82 -6.19 10.26 8.59
CA THR A 82 -5.93 11.26 9.65
C THR A 82 -4.65 11.03 10.45
N ALA A 83 -4.08 9.83 10.39
CA ALA A 83 -2.88 9.43 11.12
C ALA A 83 -1.69 9.17 10.18
N VAL A 84 -1.83 9.43 8.88
CA VAL A 84 -0.74 9.25 7.91
C VAL A 84 0.30 10.34 8.12
N THR A 85 1.48 9.92 8.54
CA THR A 85 2.70 10.74 8.57
C THR A 85 3.85 9.94 7.97
N VAL A 86 4.91 10.63 7.56
CA VAL A 86 6.13 9.99 7.04
C VAL A 86 6.67 8.99 8.07
N ASP A 87 6.81 9.38 9.33
CA ASP A 87 7.28 8.51 10.42
C ASP A 87 6.36 7.31 10.66
N ALA A 88 5.04 7.49 10.56
CA ALA A 88 4.10 6.38 10.75
C ALA A 88 4.27 5.33 9.65
N VAL A 89 4.36 5.75 8.39
CA VAL A 89 4.58 4.84 7.25
C VAL A 89 5.93 4.15 7.37
N ALA A 90 7.01 4.92 7.60
CA ALA A 90 8.36 4.39 7.71
C ALA A 90 8.50 3.37 8.84
N ARG A 91 7.96 3.66 10.03
CA ARG A 91 7.98 2.73 11.17
C ARG A 91 7.22 1.44 10.91
N ILE A 92 6.06 1.52 10.28
CA ILE A 92 5.28 0.32 9.94
C ILE A 92 6.07 -0.56 8.97
N LEU A 93 6.56 0.01 7.87
CA LEU A 93 7.27 -0.75 6.85
C LEU A 93 8.60 -1.31 7.38
N ALA A 94 9.35 -0.54 8.18
CA ALA A 94 10.60 -1.00 8.79
C ALA A 94 10.41 -2.06 9.88
N SER A 95 9.18 -2.29 10.35
CA SER A 95 8.87 -3.35 11.32
C SER A 95 8.46 -4.67 10.67
N TRP A 96 8.39 -4.72 9.35
CA TRP A 96 8.04 -5.93 8.61
C TRP A 96 9.30 -6.56 8.08
N ASP A 97 9.52 -7.81 8.49
CA ASP A 97 10.63 -8.62 8.01
C ASP A 97 10.10 -9.65 7.02
N ARG A 98 10.91 -9.95 6.02
CA ARG A 98 10.71 -11.10 5.15
C ARG A 98 11.62 -12.20 5.66
N GLU A 99 11.05 -13.30 6.13
CA GLU A 99 11.85 -14.52 6.30
C GLU A 99 12.32 -14.94 4.90
N THR A 100 13.62 -14.81 4.67
CA THR A 100 14.31 -15.26 3.45
C THR A 100 14.46 -16.77 3.41
#